data_AF-A0A1H4WCA1-F1
#
_entry.id   AF-A0A1H4WCA1-F1
#
_cell.length_a   1.000
_cell.length_b   1.000
_cell.length_c   1.000
_cell.angle_alpha   90.00
_cell.angle_beta   90.00
_cell.angle_gamma   90.00
#
_symmetry.space_group_name_H-M   'P 1'
#
loop_
_entity.id
_entity.type
_entity.pdbx_description
1 polymer ?
#
loop_
_entity_poly.entity_id
_entity_poly.type
_entity_poly.pdbx_seq_one_letter_code
_entity_poly.pdbx_strand_id
1 'polypeptide(L)'
;MDRPRGVLRPQPVTGSPQLNAAPADQIRLLDVQALDVRLQQLAHKRKSLPEHTEITSLNKDLTQLRDLLVAAQTEESDTAREQTKAEQDVDQVRRRAARDQQRLDSGAVTSPKDLSNLQHEIASLAKRQGDLEDVVLEVMERRESAQERVTELTGRVASVQAKIDDATGRRDAAFEEIDGEAASAAKEREVVAASVPADLLKLYDKLREQQGGIGAAKLYARTCQGCRQELAITELNEVRSAAPDTVVRCENCRRILVRTAESGL
;
A
#
# COMPACT_ATOMS: atom_id res chain seq x y z
N MET A 1 -32.38 -3.45 -73.85
CA MET A 1 -31.37 -3.63 -72.79
C MET A 1 -32.10 -4.23 -71.62
N ASP A 2 -31.86 -5.51 -71.29
CA ASP A 2 -32.09 -6.03 -69.93
C ASP A 2 -31.50 -7.44 -69.84
N ARG A 3 -30.44 -7.58 -69.05
CA ARG A 3 -29.88 -8.87 -68.63
C ARG A 3 -30.35 -9.13 -67.20
N PRO A 4 -30.82 -10.33 -66.84
CA PRO A 4 -31.17 -10.64 -65.47
C PRO A 4 -29.89 -10.67 -64.61
N ARG A 5 -29.91 -9.92 -63.51
CA ARG A 5 -28.87 -9.93 -62.48
C ARG A 5 -28.86 -11.31 -61.80
N GLY A 6 -27.80 -12.07 -62.03
CA GLY A 6 -27.55 -13.31 -61.30
C GLY A 6 -27.37 -13.00 -59.81
N VAL A 7 -28.14 -13.68 -58.96
CA VAL A 7 -27.97 -13.66 -57.51
C VAL A 7 -26.69 -14.42 -57.17
N LEU A 8 -25.64 -13.67 -56.85
CA LEU A 8 -24.40 -14.23 -56.30
C LEU A 8 -24.71 -14.84 -54.93
N ARG A 9 -24.60 -16.16 -54.82
CA ARG A 9 -24.56 -16.84 -53.52
C ARG A 9 -23.26 -16.42 -52.81
N PRO A 10 -23.31 -15.94 -51.55
CA PRO A 10 -22.10 -15.67 -50.80
C PRO A 10 -21.34 -16.98 -50.61
N GLN A 11 -20.07 -17.01 -51.02
CA GLN A 11 -19.18 -18.12 -50.74
C GLN A 11 -18.92 -18.19 -49.22
N PRO A 12 -18.81 -19.39 -48.63
CA PRO A 12 -18.44 -19.51 -47.24
C PRO A 12 -17.05 -18.92 -47.06
N VAL A 13 -16.96 -17.93 -46.18
CA VAL A 13 -15.70 -17.33 -45.76
C VAL A 13 -14.84 -18.46 -45.21
N THR A 14 -13.70 -18.72 -45.87
CA THR A 14 -12.73 -19.73 -45.50
C THR A 14 -12.12 -19.37 -44.14
N GLY A 15 -12.83 -19.76 -43.09
CA GLY A 15 -12.38 -19.70 -41.72
C GLY A 15 -11.18 -20.62 -41.53
N SER A 16 -10.32 -20.24 -40.59
CA SER A 16 -9.25 -21.06 -40.02
C SER A 16 -9.67 -22.54 -39.89
N PRO A 17 -8.75 -23.51 -40.05
CA PRO A 17 -9.07 -24.94 -39.97
C PRO A 17 -9.97 -25.20 -38.77
N GLN A 18 -11.12 -25.82 -39.04
CA GLN A 18 -12.16 -26.04 -38.05
C GLN A 18 -11.63 -26.99 -36.98
N LEU A 19 -11.44 -26.47 -35.77
CA LEU A 19 -10.96 -27.25 -34.64
C LEU A 19 -12.11 -28.12 -34.13
N ASN A 20 -11.86 -29.43 -34.04
CA ASN A 20 -12.80 -30.39 -33.47
C ASN A 20 -12.22 -30.97 -32.17
N ALA A 21 -13.06 -31.18 -31.17
CA ALA A 21 -12.74 -31.79 -29.89
C ALA A 21 -13.99 -32.50 -29.33
N ALA A 22 -13.82 -33.62 -28.63
CA ALA A 22 -14.95 -34.36 -28.11
C ALA A 22 -15.83 -33.48 -27.19
N PRO A 23 -17.16 -33.65 -27.16
CA PRO A 23 -18.04 -32.85 -26.31
C PRO A 23 -17.62 -32.85 -24.83
N ALA A 24 -17.14 -33.99 -24.33
CA ALA A 24 -16.61 -34.09 -22.96
C ALA A 24 -15.39 -33.17 -22.73
N ASP A 25 -14.49 -33.04 -23.71
CA ASP A 25 -13.31 -32.18 -23.60
C ASP A 25 -13.70 -30.69 -23.69
N GLN A 26 -14.71 -30.36 -24.48
CA GLN A 26 -15.28 -29.01 -24.52
C GLN A 26 -15.93 -28.64 -23.18
N ILE A 27 -16.63 -29.59 -22.52
CA ILE A 27 -17.21 -29.38 -21.19
C ILE A 27 -16.11 -29.16 -20.15
N ARG A 28 -15.02 -29.94 -20.17
CA ARG A 28 -13.87 -29.76 -19.26
C ARG A 28 -13.23 -28.38 -19.34
N LEU A 29 -13.32 -27.67 -20.48
CA LEU A 29 -12.89 -26.28 -20.54
C LEU A 29 -13.66 -25.35 -19.60
N LEU A 30 -14.91 -25.68 -19.26
CA LEU A 30 -15.66 -24.91 -18.27
C LEU A 30 -15.07 -25.07 -16.86
N ASP A 31 -14.57 -26.26 -16.54
CA ASP A 31 -13.88 -26.52 -15.26
C ASP A 31 -12.54 -25.78 -15.20
N VAL A 32 -11.74 -25.83 -16.28
CA VAL A 32 -10.51 -25.02 -16.40
C VAL A 32 -10.82 -23.53 -16.27
N GLN A 33 -11.87 -23.05 -16.94
CA GLN A 33 -12.30 -21.66 -16.88
C GLN A 33 -12.74 -21.24 -15.48
N ALA A 34 -13.45 -22.09 -14.75
CA ALA A 34 -13.87 -21.80 -13.39
C ALA A 34 -12.64 -21.65 -12.46
N LEU A 35 -11.65 -22.53 -12.60
CA LEU A 35 -10.39 -22.46 -11.85
C LEU A 35 -9.57 -21.21 -12.21
N ASP A 36 -9.50 -20.85 -13.48
CA ASP A 36 -8.84 -19.61 -13.93
C ASP A 36 -9.51 -18.36 -13.36
N VAL A 37 -10.85 -18.33 -13.30
CA VAL A 37 -11.60 -17.24 -12.65
C VAL A 37 -11.30 -17.17 -11.17
N ARG A 38 -11.27 -18.33 -10.48
CA ARG A 38 -10.93 -18.39 -9.05
C ARG A 38 -9.51 -17.86 -8.80
N LEU A 39 -8.54 -18.27 -9.61
CA LEU A 39 -7.15 -17.78 -9.51
C LEU A 39 -7.06 -16.27 -9.74
N GLN A 40 -7.80 -15.73 -10.72
CA GLN A 40 -7.87 -14.29 -10.97
C GLN A 40 -8.51 -13.53 -9.79
N GLN A 41 -9.57 -14.08 -9.18
CA GLN A 41 -10.22 -13.51 -7.99
C GLN A 41 -9.28 -13.49 -6.79
N LEU A 42 -8.54 -14.58 -6.55
CA LEU A 42 -7.54 -14.66 -5.47
C LEU A 42 -6.40 -13.66 -5.70
N ALA A 43 -5.89 -13.57 -6.93
CA ALA A 43 -4.87 -12.59 -7.28
C ALA A 43 -5.36 -11.15 -7.10
N HIS A 44 -6.62 -10.86 -7.41
CA HIS A 44 -7.23 -9.57 -7.15
C HIS A 44 -7.37 -9.31 -5.64
N LYS A 45 -7.94 -10.24 -4.88
CA LYS A 45 -8.09 -10.17 -3.42
C LYS A 45 -6.76 -9.84 -2.74
N ARG A 46 -5.67 -10.49 -3.15
CA ARG A 46 -4.31 -10.24 -2.63
C ARG A 46 -3.84 -8.80 -2.87
N LYS A 47 -4.13 -8.25 -4.05
CA LYS A 47 -3.74 -6.87 -4.43
C LYS A 47 -4.64 -5.80 -3.80
N SER A 48 -5.87 -6.15 -3.48
CA SER A 48 -6.89 -5.22 -2.97
C SER A 48 -7.11 -5.31 -1.46
N LEU A 49 -6.21 -5.95 -0.72
CA LEU A 49 -6.31 -6.03 0.74
C LEU A 49 -6.34 -4.62 1.36
N PRO A 50 -7.29 -4.33 2.27
CA PRO A 50 -7.38 -3.02 2.93
C PRO A 50 -6.13 -2.70 3.77
N GLU A 51 -5.41 -3.72 4.23
CA GLU A 51 -4.16 -3.56 4.98
C GLU A 51 -3.09 -2.78 4.18
N HIS A 52 -3.10 -2.86 2.84
CA HIS A 52 -2.15 -2.10 2.01
C HIS A 52 -2.34 -0.59 2.16
N THR A 53 -3.60 -0.14 2.15
CA THR A 53 -3.91 1.30 2.27
C THR A 53 -3.70 1.78 3.69
N GLU A 54 -4.05 0.95 4.68
CA GLU A 54 -3.80 1.21 6.10
C GLU A 54 -2.30 1.38 6.39
N ILE A 55 -1.47 0.41 6.00
CA ILE A 55 0.00 0.46 6.16
C ILE A 55 0.59 1.68 5.45
N THR A 56 0.11 1.99 4.24
CA THR A 56 0.58 3.18 3.49
C THR A 56 0.26 4.47 4.23
N SER A 57 -0.94 4.59 4.82
CA SER A 57 -1.33 5.77 5.60
C SER A 57 -0.48 5.89 6.87
N LEU A 58 -0.37 4.82 7.64
CA LEU A 58 0.38 4.82 8.89
C LEU A 58 1.87 5.13 8.67
N ASN A 59 2.48 4.67 7.58
CA ASN A 59 3.86 5.02 7.25
C ASN A 59 4.06 6.51 6.95
N LYS A 60 3.06 7.17 6.35
CA LYS A 60 3.10 8.63 6.14
C LYS A 60 3.05 9.35 7.48
N ASP A 61 2.14 8.95 8.36
CA ASP A 61 1.99 9.52 9.70
C ASP A 61 3.27 9.32 10.53
N LEU A 62 3.87 8.12 10.45
CA LEU A 62 5.12 7.79 11.13
C LEU A 62 6.29 8.65 10.63
N THR A 63 6.36 8.91 9.32
CA THR A 63 7.39 9.80 8.75
C THR A 63 7.24 11.21 9.32
N GLN A 64 6.03 11.76 9.33
CA GLN A 64 5.76 13.10 9.89
C GLN A 64 6.10 13.16 11.38
N LEU A 65 5.75 12.13 12.16
CA LEU A 65 6.06 12.08 13.59
C LEU A 65 7.57 11.99 13.86
N ARG A 66 8.32 11.26 13.02
CA ARG A 66 9.78 11.20 13.12
C ARG A 66 10.44 12.55 12.83
N ASP A 67 9.95 13.27 11.81
CA ASP A 67 10.44 14.62 11.51
C ASP A 67 10.20 15.58 12.68
N LEU A 68 9.00 15.53 13.27
CA LEU A 68 8.67 16.32 14.47
C LEU A 68 9.54 15.93 15.67
N LEU A 69 9.81 14.63 15.86
CA LEU A 69 10.66 14.14 16.95
C LEU A 69 12.09 14.65 16.81
N VAL A 70 12.66 14.60 15.59
CA VAL A 70 14.01 15.12 15.31
C VAL A 70 14.07 16.63 15.58
N ALA A 71 13.04 17.38 15.19
CA ALA A 71 12.96 18.81 15.49
C ALA A 71 12.93 19.07 17.02
N ALA A 72 12.11 18.33 17.76
CA ALA A 72 12.03 18.46 19.23
C ALA A 72 13.35 18.06 19.93
N GLN A 73 14.03 17.01 19.46
CA GLN A 73 15.35 16.62 19.97
C GLN A 73 16.43 17.67 19.69
N THR A 74 16.34 18.34 18.53
CA THR A 74 17.25 19.44 18.20
C THR A 74 17.02 20.61 19.15
N GLU A 75 15.76 20.99 19.41
CA GLU A 75 15.40 22.03 20.36
C GLU A 75 15.85 21.69 21.80
N GLU A 76 15.69 20.43 22.22
CA GLU A 76 16.16 19.95 23.54
C GLU A 76 17.69 20.05 23.65
N SER A 77 18.42 19.67 22.61
CA SER A 77 19.88 19.82 22.56
C SER A 77 20.31 21.29 22.55
N ASP A 78 19.58 22.17 21.86
CA ASP A 78 19.89 23.60 21.79
C ASP A 78 19.69 24.26 23.15
N THR A 79 18.54 24.02 23.78
CA THR A 79 18.21 24.54 25.11
C THR A 79 19.13 23.98 26.20
N ALA A 80 19.60 22.73 26.10
CA ALA A 80 20.61 22.18 27.01
C ALA A 80 21.97 22.92 26.91
N ARG A 81 22.38 23.31 25.69
CA ARG A 81 23.59 24.11 25.49
C ARG A 81 23.42 25.54 26.00
N GLU A 82 22.25 26.14 25.76
CA GLU A 82 21.91 27.45 26.31
C GLU A 82 21.94 27.45 27.85
N GLN A 83 21.37 26.42 28.48
CA GLN A 83 21.35 26.28 29.94
C GLN A 83 22.77 26.23 30.49
N THR A 84 23.62 25.36 29.90
CA THR A 84 25.02 25.21 30.31
C THR A 84 25.76 26.55 30.25
N LYS A 85 25.52 27.34 29.20
CA LYS A 85 26.14 28.66 29.04
C LYS A 85 25.62 29.66 30.06
N ALA A 86 24.32 29.73 30.28
CA ALA A 86 23.72 30.63 31.26
C ALA A 86 24.23 30.34 32.68
N GLU A 87 24.33 29.05 33.05
CA GLU A 87 24.90 28.61 34.33
C GLU A 87 26.39 29.02 34.46
N GLN A 88 27.19 28.91 33.39
CA GLN A 88 28.57 29.35 33.38
C GLN A 88 28.72 30.88 33.56
N ASP A 89 27.83 31.66 32.95
CA ASP A 89 27.82 33.12 33.09
C ASP A 89 27.48 33.53 34.54
N VAL A 90 26.50 32.87 35.18
CA VAL A 90 26.19 33.04 36.61
C VAL A 90 27.43 32.72 37.46
N ASP A 91 28.06 31.57 37.21
CA ASP A 91 29.25 31.13 37.95
C ASP A 91 30.42 32.12 37.82
N GLN A 92 30.61 32.72 36.65
CA GLN A 92 31.65 33.72 36.44
C GLN A 92 31.41 34.98 37.30
N VAL A 93 30.17 35.47 37.32
CA VAL A 93 29.77 36.64 38.15
C VAL A 93 29.89 36.30 39.63
N ARG A 94 29.40 35.13 40.05
CA ARG A 94 29.49 34.65 41.43
C ARG A 94 30.94 34.55 41.92
N ARG A 95 31.84 34.00 41.10
CA ARG A 95 33.29 33.93 41.43
C ARG A 95 33.93 35.30 41.53
N ARG A 96 33.51 36.28 40.72
CA ARG A 96 34.01 37.66 40.81
C ARG A 96 33.50 38.34 42.08
N ALA A 97 32.20 38.28 42.34
CA ALA A 97 31.59 38.82 43.55
C ALA A 97 32.24 38.27 44.82
N ALA A 98 32.52 36.95 44.87
CA ALA A 98 33.20 36.32 46.00
C ALA A 98 34.63 36.85 46.22
N ARG A 99 35.40 37.09 45.15
CA ARG A 99 36.75 37.68 45.27
C ARG A 99 36.70 39.12 45.77
N ASP A 100 35.76 39.91 45.25
CA ASP A 100 35.61 41.32 45.61
C ASP A 100 35.13 41.46 47.06
N GLN A 101 34.20 40.59 47.50
CA GLN A 101 33.77 40.48 48.89
C GLN A 101 34.93 40.09 49.81
N GLN A 102 35.71 39.06 49.46
CA GLN A 102 36.87 38.66 50.25
C GLN A 102 37.90 39.80 50.38
N ARG A 103 38.11 40.57 49.31
CA ARG A 103 39.00 41.74 49.33
C ARG A 103 38.47 42.84 50.25
N LEU A 104 37.16 43.10 50.24
CA LEU A 104 36.51 44.04 51.15
C LEU A 104 36.70 43.59 52.62
N ASP A 105 36.42 42.32 52.90
CA ASP A 105 36.46 41.74 54.26
C ASP A 105 37.88 41.64 54.82
N SER A 106 38.90 41.53 53.96
CA SER A 106 40.31 41.46 54.37
C SER A 106 40.84 42.75 55.01
N GLY A 107 40.15 43.88 54.82
CA GLY A 107 40.63 45.19 55.26
C GLY A 107 41.86 45.72 54.50
N ALA A 108 42.29 45.05 53.42
CA ALA A 108 43.46 45.44 52.63
C ALA A 108 43.26 46.75 51.84
N VAL A 109 42.01 47.20 51.67
CA VAL A 109 41.66 48.47 51.01
C VAL A 109 41.46 49.54 52.07
N THR A 110 42.39 50.50 52.16
CA THR A 110 42.42 51.50 53.24
C THR A 110 41.89 52.88 52.82
N SER A 111 41.80 53.14 51.52
CA SER A 111 41.27 54.38 50.96
C SER A 111 39.74 54.38 51.02
N PRO A 112 39.09 55.40 51.65
CA PRO A 112 37.63 55.49 51.73
C PRO A 112 36.95 55.49 50.35
N LYS A 113 37.60 56.09 49.35
CA LYS A 113 37.10 56.13 47.97
C LYS A 113 37.12 54.72 47.34
N ASP A 114 38.19 53.97 47.55
CA ASP A 114 38.33 52.63 46.98
C ASP A 114 37.40 51.62 47.65
N LEU A 115 37.13 51.78 48.96
CA LEU A 115 36.12 51.02 49.67
C LEU A 115 34.71 51.25 49.10
N SER A 116 34.33 52.51 48.91
CA SER A 116 33.02 52.86 48.31
C SER A 116 32.89 52.31 46.89
N ASN A 117 33.94 52.42 46.06
CA ASN A 117 33.94 51.84 44.71
C ASN A 117 33.77 50.32 44.74
N LEU A 118 34.48 49.62 45.63
CA LEU A 118 34.39 48.16 45.77
C LEU A 118 32.99 47.72 46.23
N GLN A 119 32.39 48.45 47.16
CA GLN A 119 31.00 48.20 47.60
C GLN A 119 29.99 48.40 46.46
N HIS A 120 30.16 49.44 45.64
CA HIS A 120 29.32 49.66 44.47
C HIS A 120 29.50 48.56 43.41
N GLU A 121 30.73 48.08 43.20
CA GLU A 121 31.01 46.96 42.29
C GLU A 121 30.33 45.67 42.77
N ILE A 122 30.45 45.33 44.05
CA ILE A 122 29.78 44.16 44.65
C ILE A 122 28.25 44.26 44.48
N ALA A 123 27.66 45.42 44.77
CA ALA A 123 26.22 45.64 44.58
C ALA A 123 25.78 45.48 43.11
N SER A 124 26.59 45.98 42.17
CA SER A 124 26.35 45.80 40.73
C SER A 124 26.48 44.34 40.29
N LEU A 125 27.44 43.59 40.84
CA LEU A 125 27.61 42.17 40.56
C LEU A 125 26.46 41.34 41.12
N ALA A 126 25.96 41.67 42.31
CA ALA A 126 24.79 41.02 42.89
C ALA A 126 23.54 41.23 42.03
N LYS A 127 23.30 42.46 41.54
CA LYS A 127 22.20 42.73 40.60
C LYS A 127 22.37 41.91 39.31
N ARG A 128 23.57 41.90 38.73
CA ARG A 128 23.86 41.15 37.50
C ARG A 128 23.71 39.64 37.69
N GLN A 129 24.06 39.11 38.87
CA GLN A 129 23.86 37.71 39.21
C GLN A 129 22.36 37.37 39.19
N GLY A 130 21.52 38.19 39.84
CA GLY A 130 20.07 38.00 39.80
C GLY A 130 19.51 38.02 38.38
N ASP A 131 19.89 39.00 37.57
CA ASP A 131 19.46 39.08 36.16
C ASP A 131 19.86 37.81 35.35
N LEU A 132 21.02 37.19 35.67
CA LEU A 132 21.47 35.97 34.99
C LEU A 132 20.79 34.70 35.54
N GLU A 133 20.48 34.67 36.84
CA GLU A 133 19.71 33.57 37.46
C GLU A 133 18.29 33.51 36.89
N ASP A 134 17.64 34.66 36.65
CA ASP A 134 16.36 34.72 35.96
C ASP A 134 16.44 34.14 34.54
N VAL A 135 17.51 34.46 33.80
CA VAL A 135 17.77 33.88 32.46
C VAL A 135 17.99 32.36 32.54
N VAL A 136 18.68 31.86 33.57
CA VAL A 136 18.84 30.40 33.78
C VAL A 136 17.47 29.74 33.96
N LEU A 137 16.59 30.32 34.78
CA LEU A 137 15.25 29.79 35.02
C LEU A 137 14.42 29.77 33.72
N GLU A 138 14.43 30.85 32.94
CA GLU A 138 13.72 30.89 31.65
C GLU A 138 14.22 29.80 30.67
N VAL A 139 15.53 29.56 30.62
CA VAL A 139 16.10 28.50 29.76
C VAL A 139 15.77 27.10 30.29
N MET A 140 15.74 26.91 31.61
CA MET A 140 15.31 25.66 32.24
C MET A 140 13.86 25.31 31.89
N GLU A 141 12.94 26.27 31.97
CA GLU A 141 11.52 26.08 31.60
C GLU A 141 11.37 25.71 30.12
N ARG A 142 12.11 26.39 29.23
CA ARG A 142 12.12 26.08 27.79
C ARG A 142 12.65 24.67 27.53
N ARG A 143 13.71 24.26 28.24
CA ARG A 143 14.27 22.91 28.12
C ARG A 143 13.28 21.84 28.60
N GLU A 144 12.62 22.06 29.73
CA GLU A 144 11.62 21.13 30.26
C GLU A 144 10.49 20.91 29.25
N SER A 145 9.97 21.99 28.66
CA SER A 145 8.97 21.91 27.58
C SER A 145 9.46 21.11 26.37
N ALA A 146 10.72 21.31 25.93
CA ALA A 146 11.30 20.53 24.85
C ALA A 146 11.42 19.03 25.20
N GLN A 147 11.79 18.71 26.44
CA GLN A 147 11.92 17.33 26.94
C GLN A 147 10.56 16.61 27.02
N GLU A 148 9.52 17.30 27.49
CA GLU A 148 8.15 16.78 27.48
C GLU A 148 7.69 16.48 26.05
N ARG A 149 7.95 17.40 25.11
CA ARG A 149 7.61 17.22 23.69
C ARG A 149 8.35 16.05 23.05
N VAL A 150 9.64 15.85 23.36
CA VAL A 150 10.40 14.66 22.93
C VAL A 150 9.77 13.38 23.47
N THR A 151 9.38 13.38 24.75
CA THR A 151 8.74 12.23 25.40
C THR A 151 7.39 11.89 24.76
N GLU A 152 6.54 12.89 24.52
CA GLU A 152 5.25 12.73 23.84
C GLU A 152 5.42 12.14 22.44
N LEU A 153 6.29 12.75 21.62
CA LEU A 153 6.51 12.34 20.24
C LEU A 153 7.13 10.94 20.15
N THR A 154 8.01 10.59 21.08
CA THR A 154 8.57 9.23 21.19
C THR A 154 7.46 8.20 21.43
N GLY A 155 6.54 8.49 22.36
CA GLY A 155 5.38 7.62 22.63
C GLY A 155 4.45 7.49 21.41
N ARG A 156 4.21 8.58 20.68
CA ARG A 156 3.40 8.58 19.47
C ARG A 156 4.04 7.78 18.33
N VAL A 157 5.35 7.94 18.12
CA VAL A 157 6.13 7.13 17.15
C VAL A 157 6.00 5.65 17.49
N ALA A 158 6.21 5.26 18.75
CA ALA A 158 6.08 3.88 19.19
C ALA A 158 4.67 3.32 18.97
N SER A 159 3.64 4.11 19.28
CA SER A 159 2.23 3.73 19.08
C SER A 159 1.90 3.49 17.59
N VAL A 160 2.34 4.38 16.70
CA VAL A 160 2.10 4.22 15.26
C VAL A 160 2.91 3.05 14.69
N GLN A 161 4.15 2.84 15.15
CA GLN A 161 4.94 1.68 14.75
C GLN A 161 4.24 0.37 15.13
N ALA A 162 3.71 0.26 16.35
CA ALA A 162 2.96 -0.93 16.77
C ALA A 162 1.71 -1.18 15.90
N LYS A 163 1.02 -0.12 15.45
CA LYS A 163 -0.11 -0.25 14.51
C LYS A 163 0.33 -0.74 13.13
N ILE A 164 1.48 -0.29 12.65
CA ILE A 164 2.05 -0.77 11.39
C ILE A 164 2.39 -2.25 11.48
N ASP A 165 2.99 -2.67 12.61
CA ASP A 165 3.38 -4.05 12.83
C ASP A 165 2.13 -4.97 12.90
N ASP A 166 1.06 -4.53 13.58
CA ASP A 166 -0.24 -5.23 13.59
C ASP A 166 -0.85 -5.36 12.18
N ALA A 167 -0.97 -4.25 11.45
CA ALA A 167 -1.53 -4.25 10.11
C ALA A 167 -0.71 -5.11 9.13
N THR A 168 0.61 -5.12 9.31
CA THR A 168 1.54 -5.99 8.57
C THR A 168 1.28 -7.46 8.90
N GLY A 169 1.14 -7.80 10.17
CA GLY A 169 0.81 -9.17 10.60
C GLY A 169 -0.53 -9.66 10.03
N ARG A 170 -1.57 -8.82 10.04
CA ARG A 170 -2.88 -9.14 9.43
C ARG A 170 -2.77 -9.37 7.92
N ARG A 171 -2.03 -8.52 7.21
CA ARG A 171 -1.79 -8.67 5.77
C ARG A 171 -1.09 -10.00 5.46
N ASP A 172 -0.06 -10.32 6.24
CA ASP A 172 0.76 -11.49 6.00
C ASP A 172 -0.03 -12.78 6.28
N ALA A 173 -0.84 -12.81 7.33
CA ALA A 173 -1.79 -13.91 7.57
C ALA A 173 -2.79 -14.07 6.42
N ALA A 174 -3.35 -12.97 5.90
CA ALA A 174 -4.24 -13.01 4.75
C ALA A 174 -3.52 -13.48 3.47
N PHE A 175 -2.24 -13.15 3.30
CA PHE A 175 -1.42 -13.65 2.21
C PHE A 175 -1.20 -15.15 2.30
N GLU A 176 -0.91 -15.69 3.47
CA GLU A 176 -0.75 -17.13 3.67
C GLU A 176 -2.01 -17.91 3.29
N GLU A 177 -3.19 -17.43 3.71
CA GLU A 177 -4.48 -18.03 3.36
C GLU A 177 -4.71 -17.99 1.84
N ILE A 178 -4.55 -16.81 1.22
CA ILE A 178 -4.78 -16.62 -0.22
C ILE A 178 -3.79 -17.47 -1.05
N ASP A 179 -2.53 -17.54 -0.64
CA ASP A 179 -1.50 -18.28 -1.36
C ASP A 179 -1.72 -19.78 -1.24
N GLY A 180 -2.19 -20.26 -0.08
CA GLY A 180 -2.62 -21.65 0.10
C GLY A 180 -3.79 -22.02 -0.81
N GLU A 181 -4.82 -21.18 -0.87
CA GLU A 181 -5.96 -21.37 -1.79
C GLU A 181 -5.53 -21.34 -3.26
N ALA A 182 -4.66 -20.39 -3.62
CA ALA A 182 -4.17 -20.25 -4.99
C ALA A 182 -3.32 -21.46 -5.42
N ALA A 183 -2.50 -22.00 -4.51
CA ALA A 183 -1.73 -23.22 -4.76
C ALA A 183 -2.63 -24.43 -5.01
N SER A 184 -3.69 -24.61 -4.21
CA SER A 184 -4.67 -25.68 -4.43
C SER A 184 -5.37 -25.54 -5.77
N ALA A 185 -5.91 -24.36 -6.06
CA ALA A 185 -6.61 -24.09 -7.31
C ALA A 185 -5.69 -24.25 -8.54
N ALA A 186 -4.42 -23.85 -8.45
CA ALA A 186 -3.44 -24.04 -9.52
C ALA A 186 -3.14 -25.52 -9.78
N LYS A 187 -3.01 -26.32 -8.72
CA LYS A 187 -2.79 -27.77 -8.84
C LYS A 187 -4.00 -28.48 -9.43
N GLU A 188 -5.20 -28.13 -8.98
CA GLU A 188 -6.45 -28.63 -9.57
C GLU A 188 -6.53 -28.26 -11.05
N ARG A 189 -6.18 -27.03 -11.40
CA ARG A 189 -6.17 -26.55 -12.79
C ARG A 189 -5.21 -27.36 -13.65
N GLU A 190 -4.01 -27.65 -13.16
CA GLU A 190 -3.01 -28.46 -13.87
C GLU A 190 -3.55 -29.86 -14.19
N VAL A 191 -4.16 -30.52 -13.20
CA VAL A 191 -4.74 -31.86 -13.36
C VAL A 191 -5.88 -31.86 -14.38
N VAL A 192 -6.79 -30.89 -14.32
CA VAL A 192 -7.91 -30.80 -15.26
C VAL A 192 -7.40 -30.47 -16.67
N ALA A 193 -6.48 -29.51 -16.80
CA ALA A 193 -5.93 -29.09 -18.09
C ALA A 193 -5.15 -30.22 -18.79
N ALA A 194 -4.47 -31.09 -18.05
CA ALA A 194 -3.77 -32.26 -18.62
C ALA A 194 -4.71 -33.26 -19.31
N SER A 195 -6.00 -33.24 -18.97
CA SER A 195 -7.03 -34.08 -19.60
C SER A 195 -7.73 -33.41 -20.80
N VAL A 196 -7.31 -32.20 -21.19
CA VAL A 196 -7.85 -31.45 -22.33
C VAL A 196 -6.88 -31.57 -23.52
N PRO A 197 -7.37 -31.85 -24.75
CA PRO A 197 -6.52 -31.88 -25.94
C PRO A 197 -5.71 -30.59 -26.12
N ALA A 198 -4.42 -30.73 -26.46
CA ALA A 198 -3.47 -29.61 -26.49
C ALA A 198 -3.90 -28.46 -27.43
N ASP A 199 -4.45 -28.76 -28.60
CA ASP A 199 -4.90 -27.74 -29.55
C ASP A 199 -6.13 -26.97 -29.04
N LEU A 200 -7.03 -27.64 -28.31
CA LEU A 200 -8.19 -27.03 -27.67
C LEU A 200 -7.75 -26.12 -26.52
N LEU A 201 -6.85 -26.60 -25.67
CA LEU A 201 -6.31 -25.81 -24.56
C LEU A 201 -5.54 -24.58 -25.07
N LYS A 202 -4.76 -24.74 -26.16
CA LYS A 202 -4.04 -23.62 -26.80
C LYS A 202 -4.98 -22.55 -27.35
N LEU A 203 -6.09 -22.94 -27.98
CA LEU A 203 -7.12 -21.99 -28.42
C LEU A 203 -7.75 -21.30 -27.21
N TYR A 204 -8.06 -22.05 -26.16
CA TYR A 204 -8.63 -21.54 -24.93
C TYR A 204 -7.71 -20.50 -24.27
N ASP A 205 -6.44 -20.80 -24.04
CA ASP A 205 -5.48 -19.91 -23.38
C ASP A 205 -5.30 -18.61 -24.17
N LYS A 206 -5.17 -18.71 -25.50
CA LYS A 206 -5.10 -17.53 -26.39
C LYS A 206 -6.33 -16.64 -26.23
N LEU A 207 -7.52 -17.21 -26.18
CA LEU A 207 -8.76 -16.45 -26.01
C LEU A 207 -8.89 -15.89 -24.60
N ARG A 208 -8.47 -16.63 -23.57
CA ARG A 208 -8.46 -16.18 -22.18
C ARG A 208 -7.64 -14.91 -22.03
N GLU A 209 -6.43 -14.89 -22.58
CA GLU A 209 -5.54 -13.73 -22.57
C GLU A 209 -6.14 -12.54 -23.33
N GLN A 210 -6.73 -12.77 -24.50
CA GLN A 210 -7.33 -11.71 -25.33
C GLN A 210 -8.63 -11.15 -24.75
N GLN A 211 -9.40 -11.95 -24.01
CA GLN A 211 -10.78 -11.64 -23.59
C GLN A 211 -10.93 -11.43 -22.08
N GLY A 212 -9.86 -10.97 -21.42
CA GLY A 212 -9.89 -10.51 -20.04
C GLY A 212 -10.07 -11.61 -18.99
N GLY A 213 -9.53 -12.80 -19.23
CA GLY A 213 -9.57 -13.92 -18.28
C GLY A 213 -10.64 -14.98 -18.59
N ILE A 214 -11.42 -14.81 -19.66
CA ILE A 214 -12.48 -15.77 -20.03
C ILE A 214 -12.28 -16.27 -21.47
N GLY A 215 -11.80 -17.51 -21.61
CA GLY A 215 -11.57 -18.17 -22.90
C GLY A 215 -12.71 -19.08 -23.38
N ALA A 216 -13.51 -19.62 -22.44
CA ALA A 216 -14.66 -20.47 -22.73
C ALA A 216 -15.89 -20.04 -21.92
N ALA A 217 -17.08 -20.23 -22.47
CA ALA A 217 -18.33 -19.87 -21.83
C ALA A 217 -19.42 -20.91 -22.10
N LYS A 218 -20.20 -21.22 -21.07
CA LYS A 218 -21.38 -22.08 -21.19
C LYS A 218 -22.45 -21.39 -22.04
N LEU A 219 -23.02 -22.11 -22.99
CA LEU A 219 -24.31 -21.74 -23.60
C LEU A 219 -25.42 -22.25 -22.69
N TYR A 220 -26.22 -21.34 -22.14
CA TYR A 220 -27.33 -21.65 -21.23
C TYR A 220 -28.58 -20.92 -21.71
N ALA A 221 -29.66 -21.67 -21.96
CA ALA A 221 -30.94 -21.13 -22.43
C ALA A 221 -30.77 -20.07 -23.52
N ARG A 222 -30.10 -20.43 -24.63
CA ARG A 222 -29.80 -19.55 -25.77
C ARG A 222 -28.90 -18.33 -25.50
N THR A 223 -28.37 -18.21 -24.28
CA THR A 223 -27.54 -17.09 -23.84
C THR A 223 -26.09 -17.52 -23.63
N CYS A 224 -25.14 -16.79 -24.20
CA CYS A 224 -23.72 -16.98 -23.92
C CYS A 224 -23.41 -16.46 -22.51
N GLN A 225 -22.98 -17.31 -21.59
CA GLN A 225 -22.66 -16.88 -20.21
C GLN A 225 -21.37 -16.05 -20.10
N GLY A 226 -20.60 -15.91 -21.19
CA GLY A 226 -19.40 -15.08 -21.23
C GLY A 226 -19.70 -13.59 -21.48
N CYS A 227 -20.51 -13.28 -22.49
CA CYS A 227 -20.94 -11.89 -22.76
C CYS A 227 -22.34 -11.56 -22.25
N ARG A 228 -23.07 -12.56 -21.75
CA ARG A 228 -24.46 -12.46 -21.25
C ARG A 228 -25.46 -11.93 -22.28
N GLN A 229 -25.18 -12.18 -23.56
CA GLN A 229 -26.09 -11.84 -24.66
C GLN A 229 -26.78 -13.11 -25.16
N GLU A 230 -28.07 -12.98 -25.46
CA GLU A 230 -28.84 -14.00 -26.18
C GLU A 230 -28.34 -14.07 -27.63
N LEU A 231 -28.17 -15.29 -28.13
CA LEU A 231 -27.72 -15.52 -29.49
C LEU A 231 -28.84 -15.19 -30.48
N ALA A 232 -28.48 -14.64 -31.64
CA ALA A 232 -29.43 -14.44 -32.72
C ALA A 232 -29.97 -15.79 -33.21
N ILE A 233 -31.19 -15.80 -33.76
CA ILE A 233 -31.83 -17.04 -34.25
C ILE A 233 -30.96 -17.73 -35.32
N THR A 234 -30.29 -16.96 -36.18
CA THR A 234 -29.35 -17.49 -37.19
C THR A 234 -28.16 -18.17 -36.55
N GLU A 235 -27.51 -17.52 -35.57
CA GLU A 235 -26.37 -18.07 -34.81
C GLU A 235 -26.77 -19.34 -34.04
N LEU A 236 -27.95 -19.35 -33.41
CA LEU A 236 -28.50 -20.54 -32.74
C LEU A 236 -28.69 -21.71 -33.69
N ASN A 237 -29.22 -21.47 -34.88
CA ASN A 237 -29.40 -22.51 -35.89
C ASN A 237 -28.06 -23.04 -36.37
N GLU A 238 -27.05 -22.19 -36.56
CA GLU A 238 -25.69 -22.62 -36.92
C GLU A 238 -25.05 -23.48 -35.82
N VAL A 239 -25.16 -23.05 -34.56
CA VAL A 239 -24.66 -23.80 -33.39
C VAL A 239 -25.37 -25.15 -33.22
N ARG A 240 -26.67 -25.21 -33.50
CA ARG A 240 -27.48 -26.46 -33.50
C ARG A 240 -27.08 -27.39 -34.65
N SER A 241 -26.77 -26.83 -35.82
CA SER A 241 -26.43 -27.60 -37.03
C SER A 241 -24.99 -28.15 -37.00
N ALA A 242 -24.10 -27.49 -36.26
CA ALA A 242 -22.71 -27.90 -36.13
C ALA A 242 -22.58 -29.27 -35.45
N ALA A 243 -21.69 -30.12 -35.95
CA ALA A 243 -21.44 -31.44 -35.37
C ALA A 243 -21.04 -31.33 -33.88
N PRO A 244 -21.38 -32.31 -33.02
CA PRO A 244 -21.14 -32.22 -31.57
C PRO A 244 -19.67 -31.96 -31.19
N ASP A 245 -18.74 -32.50 -31.97
CA ASP A 245 -17.30 -32.33 -31.80
C ASP A 245 -16.75 -31.01 -32.36
N THR A 246 -17.53 -30.28 -33.16
CA THR A 246 -17.12 -28.95 -33.66
C THR A 246 -16.98 -27.96 -32.50
N VAL A 247 -15.82 -27.32 -32.38
CA VAL A 247 -15.60 -26.23 -31.43
C VAL A 247 -16.18 -24.94 -32.00
N VAL A 248 -17.33 -24.53 -31.48
CA VAL A 248 -18.02 -23.30 -31.91
C VAL A 248 -17.56 -22.09 -31.08
N ARG A 249 -17.63 -20.90 -31.67
CA ARG A 249 -17.30 -19.63 -31.01
C ARG A 249 -18.50 -18.71 -31.06
N CYS A 250 -18.72 -17.94 -29.99
CA CYS A 250 -19.73 -16.90 -29.98
C CYS A 250 -19.34 -15.77 -30.96
N GLU A 251 -20.27 -15.31 -31.79
CA GLU A 251 -19.99 -14.24 -32.75
C GLU A 251 -19.74 -12.90 -32.06
N ASN A 252 -20.43 -12.65 -30.95
CA ASN A 252 -20.36 -11.40 -30.20
C ASN A 252 -19.04 -11.23 -29.43
N CYS A 253 -18.57 -12.27 -28.74
CA CYS A 253 -17.40 -12.17 -27.86
C CYS A 253 -16.24 -13.09 -28.21
N ARG A 254 -16.36 -13.89 -29.28
CA ARG A 254 -15.31 -14.75 -29.84
C ARG A 254 -14.79 -15.87 -28.93
N ARG A 255 -15.29 -15.98 -27.70
CA ARG A 255 -15.00 -17.06 -26.75
C ARG A 255 -15.50 -18.40 -27.27
N ILE A 256 -14.87 -19.50 -26.83
CA ILE A 256 -15.37 -20.85 -27.10
C ILE A 256 -16.74 -20.98 -26.44
N LEU A 257 -17.75 -21.34 -27.23
CA LEU A 257 -19.12 -21.50 -26.76
C LEU A 257 -19.39 -22.98 -26.51
N VAL A 258 -19.39 -23.37 -25.24
CA VAL A 258 -19.52 -24.77 -24.84
C VAL A 258 -20.99 -25.15 -24.77
N ARG A 259 -21.37 -26.14 -25.58
CA ARG A 259 -22.72 -26.70 -25.64
C ARG A 259 -22.91 -27.73 -24.53
N THR A 260 -24.05 -27.64 -23.83
CA THR A 260 -24.45 -28.53 -22.74
C THR A 260 -25.93 -28.90 -22.89
N ALA A 261 -26.44 -29.83 -22.09
CA ALA A 261 -27.86 -30.19 -22.08
C ALA A 261 -28.78 -28.98 -21.78
N GLU A 262 -28.25 -27.95 -21.13
CA GLU A 262 -28.98 -26.74 -20.74
C GLU A 262 -28.90 -25.63 -21.79
N SER A 263 -28.29 -25.87 -22.95
CA SER A 263 -28.08 -24.84 -23.97
C SER A 263 -29.37 -24.34 -24.61
N GLY A 264 -30.48 -25.09 -24.52
CA GLY A 264 -31.74 -24.75 -25.17
C GLY A 264 -31.68 -24.90 -26.70
N LEU A 265 -30.79 -25.79 -27.16
CA LEU A 265 -30.60 -26.18 -28.56
C LEU A 265 -31.52 -27.34 -28.91
#